data_AF-A0A950P9X0-F1
#
_entry.id   AF-A0A950P9X0-F1
#
_cell.length_a   1.000
_cell.length_b   1.000
_cell.length_c   1.000
_cell.angle_alpha   90.00
_cell.angle_beta   90.00
_cell.angle_gamma   90.00
#
_symmetry.space_group_name_H-M   'P 1'
#
loop_
_entity.id
_entity.type
_entity.pdbx_description
1 polymer ?
#
loop_
_entity_poly.entity_id
_entity_poly.type
_entity_poly.pdbx_seq_one_letter_code
_entity_poly.pdbx_strand_id
1 'polypeptide(L)' 'DGPTVMKQLKSKPIDDFNIRNGHLQDDGSLVHDMFLYEVKKPSESKGEWDLYKLISTIPGAQAFKRPHGNECPAVKG' A
#
# COMPACT_ATOMS: atom_id res chain seq x y z
N ASP A 1 3.69 -7.88 -24.18
CA ASP A 1 2.49 -7.38 -23.48
C ASP A 1 2.74 -6.93 -22.04
N GLY A 2 3.44 -7.71 -21.20
CA GLY A 2 3.75 -7.32 -19.81
C GLY A 2 4.34 -5.90 -19.63
N PRO A 3 5.36 -5.48 -20.41
CA PRO A 3 5.90 -4.11 -20.32
C PRO A 3 4.86 -3.02 -20.62
N THR A 4 3.95 -3.29 -21.55
CA THR A 4 2.85 -2.38 -21.90
C THR A 4 1.86 -2.22 -20.75
N VAL A 5 1.51 -3.34 -20.08
CA VAL A 5 0.63 -3.32 -18.91
C VAL A 5 1.28 -2.58 -17.74
N MET A 6 2.56 -2.82 -17.46
CA MET A 6 3.28 -2.11 -16.40
C MET A 6 3.36 -0.61 -16.66
N LYS A 7 3.54 -0.20 -17.92
CA LYS A 7 3.51 1.22 -18.30
C LYS A 7 2.14 1.85 -18.00
N GLN A 8 1.05 1.14 -18.29
CA GLN A 8 -0.30 1.62 -17.98
C GLN A 8 -0.53 1.73 -16.47
N LEU A 9 -0.18 0.69 -15.70
CA LEU A 9 -0.36 0.69 -14.24
C LEU A 9 0.46 1.79 -13.55
N LYS A 10 1.70 2.04 -13.99
CA LYS A 10 2.54 3.13 -13.45
C LYS A 10 2.03 4.54 -13.82
N SER A 11 1.24 4.66 -14.88
CA SER A 11 0.78 5.96 -15.38
C SER A 11 -0.43 6.55 -14.64
N LYS A 12 -1.06 5.77 -13.75
CA LYS A 12 -2.31 6.16 -13.09
C LYS A 12 -2.29 5.86 -11.59
N PRO A 13 -2.97 6.67 -10.78
CA PRO A 13 -3.27 6.29 -9.41
C PRO A 13 -4.24 5.09 -9.39
N ILE A 14 -4.13 4.30 -8.33
CA ILE A 14 -5.00 3.16 -8.02
C ILE A 14 -5.81 3.55 -6.78
N ASP A 15 -7.13 3.61 -6.94
CA ASP A 15 -8.07 3.85 -5.84
C ASP A 15 -9.26 2.89 -6.01
N ASP A 16 -9.33 1.89 -5.14
CA ASP A 16 -10.35 0.85 -5.16
C ASP A 16 -10.86 0.54 -3.75
N PHE A 17 -11.54 -0.59 -3.58
CA PHE A 17 -12.13 -0.97 -2.29
C PHE A 17 -11.07 -1.25 -1.20
N ASN A 18 -9.86 -1.64 -1.60
CA ASN A 18 -8.77 -2.05 -0.71
C ASN A 18 -7.60 -1.04 -0.71
N ILE A 19 -7.30 -0.46 -1.87
CA ILE A 19 -6.15 0.42 -2.07
C ILE A 19 -6.60 1.88 -2.08
N ARG A 20 -6.02 2.69 -1.19
CA ARG A 20 -6.24 4.15 -1.12
C ARG A 20 -4.96 4.89 -1.44
N ASN A 21 -5.07 5.95 -2.26
CA ASN A 21 -3.94 6.76 -2.70
C ASN A 21 -2.80 5.93 -3.32
N GLY A 22 -3.16 4.85 -4.01
CA GLY A 22 -2.24 3.87 -4.56
C GLY A 22 -1.48 4.38 -5.78
N HIS A 23 -0.21 4.03 -5.92
CA HIS A 23 0.56 4.16 -7.17
C HIS A 23 1.73 3.19 -7.19
N LEU A 24 2.18 2.82 -8.39
CA LEU A 24 3.40 2.01 -8.55
C LEU A 24 4.64 2.91 -8.62
N GLN A 25 5.64 2.64 -7.79
CA GLN A 25 6.97 3.24 -7.88
C GLN A 25 7.81 2.61 -9.01
N ASP A 26 8.98 3.21 -9.29
CA ASP A 26 9.87 2.76 -10.36
C ASP A 26 10.41 1.35 -10.14
N ASP A 27 10.65 0.98 -8.89
CA ASP A 27 11.02 -0.37 -8.45
C ASP A 27 9.89 -1.39 -8.55
N GLY A 28 8.66 -0.95 -8.86
CA GLY A 28 7.46 -1.78 -8.96
C GLY A 28 6.68 -1.91 -7.65
N SER A 29 7.08 -1.25 -6.57
CA SER A 29 6.34 -1.26 -5.30
C SER A 29 4.99 -0.55 -5.44
N LEU A 30 3.90 -1.19 -5.00
CA LEU A 30 2.59 -0.53 -4.87
C LEU A 30 2.56 0.25 -3.56
N VAL A 31 2.78 1.55 -3.65
CA VAL A 31 2.69 2.47 -2.51
C VAL A 31 1.25 2.88 -2.34
N HIS A 32 0.70 2.67 -1.15
CA HIS A 32 -0.65 3.07 -0.77
C HIS A 32 -0.71 3.35 0.73
N ASP A 33 -1.82 3.91 1.20
CA ASP A 33 -1.96 4.13 2.63
C ASP A 33 -2.05 2.81 3.39
N MET A 34 -1.38 2.75 4.54
CA MET A 34 -1.37 1.61 5.44
C MET A 34 -2.16 1.93 6.70
N PHE A 35 -2.68 0.91 7.36
CA PHE A 35 -3.48 1.08 8.57
C PHE A 35 -2.82 0.41 9.76
N LEU A 36 -2.74 1.14 10.88
CA LEU A 36 -2.38 0.58 12.17
C LEU A 36 -3.65 0.13 12.87
N TYR A 37 -3.73 -1.16 13.16
CA TYR A 37 -4.85 -1.77 13.87
C TYR A 37 -4.43 -2.30 15.23
N GLU A 38 -5.33 -2.22 16.20
CA GLU A 38 -5.21 -2.89 17.48
C GLU A 38 -6.29 -3.98 17.57
N VAL A 39 -5.92 -5.15 18.09
CA VAL A 39 -6.87 -6.25 18.35
C VAL A 39 -7.82 -5.81 19.45
N LYS A 40 -9.12 -5.97 19.22
CA LYS A 40 -10.16 -5.70 20.21
C LYS A 40 -10.10 -6.66 21.38
N LYS A 41 -10.49 -6.17 22.57
CA LYS A 41 -10.79 -7.05 23.70
C LYS A 41 -12.04 -7.90 23.37
N PRO A 42 -12.19 -9.10 23.95
CA PRO A 42 -13.38 -9.93 23.72
C PRO A 42 -14.70 -9.21 24.00
N SER A 43 -14.73 -8.33 25.02
CA SER A 43 -15.91 -7.53 25.38
C SER A 43 -16.26 -6.41 24.38
N GLU A 44 -15.35 -6.06 23.48
CA GLU A 44 -15.54 -4.99 22.48
C GLU A 44 -16.02 -5.54 21.12
N SER A 45 -15.88 -6.86 20.90
CA SER A 45 -16.26 -7.51 19.64
C SER A 45 -17.76 -7.76 19.57
N LYS A 46 -18.37 -7.36 18.45
CA LYS A 46 -19.82 -7.51 18.20
C LYS A 46 -20.19 -8.71 17.31
N GLY A 47 -19.21 -9.50 16.88
CA GLY A 47 -19.43 -10.63 16.00
C GLY A 47 -18.10 -11.21 15.48
N GLU A 48 -18.19 -12.34 14.79
CA GLU A 48 -17.04 -13.15 14.35
C GLU A 48 -15.92 -12.36 13.66
N TRP A 49 -16.27 -11.38 12.84
CA TRP A 49 -15.30 -10.61 12.03
C TRP A 49 -14.99 -9.21 12.60
N ASP A 50 -15.55 -8.87 13.77
CA ASP A 50 -15.34 -7.59 14.43
C ASP A 50 -14.10 -7.64 15.35
N LEU A 51 -12.92 -7.74 14.74
CA LEU A 51 -11.68 -8.11 15.43
C LEU A 51 -10.73 -6.95 15.73
N TYR A 52 -10.81 -5.87 14.96
CA TYR A 52 -9.83 -4.79 15.00
C TYR A 52 -10.48 -3.44 15.20
N LYS A 53 -9.74 -2.53 15.84
CA LYS A 53 -10.03 -1.09 15.83
C LYS A 53 -8.91 -0.36 15.09
N LEU A 54 -9.28 0.55 14.20
CA LEU A 54 -8.33 1.41 13.48
C LEU A 54 -7.75 2.44 14.47
N ILE A 55 -6.44 2.46 14.61
CA ILE A 55 -5.72 3.42 15.47
C ILE A 55 -5.23 4.60 14.65
N SER A 56 -4.65 4.35 13.48
CA SER A 56 -4.18 5.40 12.59
C SER A 56 -4.10 4.96 11.14
N THR A 57 -4.16 5.93 10.24
CA THR A 57 -3.79 5.76 8.83
C THR A 57 -2.38 6.34 8.65
N ILE A 58 -1.49 5.56 8.05
CA ILE A 58 -0.11 5.90 7.76
C ILE A 58 -0.02 6.20 6.26
N PRO A 59 0.32 7.45 5.86
CA PRO A 59 0.45 7.79 4.45
C PRO A 59 1.47 6.91 3.75
N GLY A 60 1.18 6.47 2.52
CA GLY A 60 2.08 5.57 1.78
C GLY A 60 3.51 6.10 1.63
N ALA A 61 3.69 7.41 1.48
CA ALA A 61 5.00 8.05 1.40
C ALA A 61 5.87 7.92 2.68
N GLN A 62 5.25 7.59 3.82
CA GLN A 62 5.93 7.34 5.10
C GLN A 62 6.07 5.83 5.38
N ALA A 63 5.12 5.03 4.91
CA ALA A 63 5.09 3.58 5.14
C ALA A 63 6.06 2.81 4.24
N PHE A 64 6.30 3.29 3.01
CA PHE A 64 7.12 2.60 2.02
C PHE A 64 8.49 3.27 1.86
N LYS A 65 9.52 2.46 1.63
CA LYS A 65 10.85 2.97 1.28
C LYS A 65 10.78 3.66 -0.08
N ARG A 66 11.44 4.81 -0.20
CA ARG A 66 11.72 5.38 -1.51
C ARG A 66 12.81 4.55 -2.18
N PRO A 67 12.67 4.19 -3.46
CA PRO A 67 13.75 3.55 -4.19
C PRO A 67 14.95 4.50 -4.20
N HIS A 68 16.06 4.04 -3.62
CA HIS A 68 17.32 4.78 -3.55
C HIS A 68 18.43 3.96 -4.21
N GLY A 69 19.12 4.57 -5.16
CA GLY A 69 20.32 3.99 -5.78
C GLY A 69 20.08 2.69 -6.53
N ASN A 70 21.09 1.81 -6.50
CA ASN A 70 21.15 0.59 -7.31
C ASN A 70 20.64 -0.66 -6.56
N GLU A 71 19.91 -0.50 -5.44
CA GLU A 71 19.42 -1.63 -4.64
C GLU A 71 18.39 -2.48 -5.41
N CYS A 72 17.69 -1.88 -6.38
CA CYS A 72 16.76 -2.57 -7.25
C CYS A 72 17.23 -2.46 -8.72
N PRO A 73 17.56 -3.58 -9.39
CA PRO A 73 17.97 -3.58 -10.81
C PRO A 73 16.91 -3.02 -11.77
N ALA A 74 15.64 -2.95 -11.35
CA ALA A 74 14.56 -2.38 -12.13
C ALA A 74 14.53 -0.85 -12.10
N VAL A 75 15.16 -0.23 -11.10
CA VAL A 75 15.32 1.22 -10.99
C VAL A 75 16.53 1.59 -11.83
N LYS A 76 16.30 2.24 -12.97
CA LYS A 76 17.38 2.83 -13.77
C LYS A 76 17.82 4.11 -13.07
N GLY A 77 19.12 4.22 -12.79
CA GLY A 77 19.74 5.46 -12.33
C GLY A 77 19.66 6.56 -13.37
#